data_AF-A0A4P9UW04-F1
#
_entry.id   AF-A0A4P9UW04-F1
#
_cell.length_a   1.000
_cell.length_b   1.000
_cell.length_c   1.000
_cell.angle_alpha   90.00
_cell.angle_beta   90.00
_cell.angle_gamma   90.00
#
_symmetry.space_group_name_H-M   'P 1'
#
loop_
_entity.id
_entity.type
_entity.pdbx_description
1 polymer ?
#
loop_
_entity_poly.entity_id
_entity_poly.type
_entity_poly.pdbx_seq_one_letter_code
_entity_poly.pdbx_strand_id
1 'polypeptide(L)'
;MQPYEFEGLLFTDIAKLIELETSWEKAFKELNAIRDSFSSPEHINDGYETKPSARINGILQKPSYRKIRHGSLAIKNIGIDNLCEQCTHFAEWYHKLNQIRCSA
;
A
#
# COMPACT_ATOMS: atom_id res chain seq x y z
N MET A 1 2.06 3.26 15.48
CA MET A 1 3.01 2.30 14.84
C MET A 1 2.24 1.65 13.73
N GLN A 2 2.72 1.67 12.48
CA GLN A 2 2.09 0.90 11.40
C GLN A 2 2.16 -0.58 11.81
N PRO A 3 1.03 -1.25 12.12
CA PRO A 3 1.07 -2.56 12.77
C PRO A 3 0.91 -3.73 11.79
N TYR A 4 0.85 -3.47 10.48
CA TYR A 4 0.43 -4.43 9.47
C TYR A 4 1.50 -4.66 8.39
N GLU A 5 1.16 -5.42 7.35
CA GLU A 5 2.06 -5.68 6.24
C GLU A 5 2.36 -4.39 5.46
N PHE A 6 3.60 -4.27 4.97
CA PHE A 6 4.03 -3.19 4.06
C PHE A 6 3.07 -3.01 2.88
N GLU A 7 2.58 -4.12 2.33
CA GLU A 7 1.64 -4.15 1.22
C GLU A 7 0.30 -3.42 1.51
N GLY A 8 -0.08 -3.23 2.78
CA GLY A 8 -1.26 -2.43 3.14
C GLY A 8 -1.14 -0.98 2.67
N LEU A 9 0.08 -0.42 2.71
CA LEU A 9 0.34 0.94 2.26
C LEU A 9 0.13 1.12 0.75
N LEU A 10 0.22 0.04 -0.04
CA LEU A 10 0.02 0.08 -1.50
C LEU A 10 -1.44 0.35 -1.88
N PHE A 11 -2.38 0.11 -0.96
CA PHE A 11 -3.79 0.44 -1.15
C PHE A 11 -4.10 1.93 -0.94
N THR A 12 -3.09 2.75 -0.61
CA THR A 12 -3.22 4.22 -0.56
C THR A 12 -3.61 4.80 -1.92
N ASP A 13 -2.97 4.31 -2.98
CA ASP A 13 -3.28 4.69 -4.35
C ASP A 13 -2.99 3.49 -5.28
N ILE A 14 -4.06 2.80 -5.62
CA ILE A 14 -4.02 1.61 -6.47
C ILE A 14 -3.65 1.97 -7.90
N ALA A 15 -4.00 3.17 -8.38
CA ALA A 15 -3.63 3.59 -9.73
C ALA A 15 -2.11 3.62 -9.87
N LYS A 16 -1.39 4.16 -8.88
CA LYS A 16 0.10 4.18 -8.87
C LYS A 16 0.73 2.79 -8.84
N LEU A 17 0.08 1.81 -8.22
CA LEU A 17 0.51 0.41 -8.26
C LEU A 17 0.28 -0.22 -9.64
N ILE A 18 -0.90 0.00 -10.23
CA ILE A 18 -1.31 -0.57 -11.52
C ILE A 18 -0.51 0.01 -12.68
N GLU A 19 -0.19 1.31 -12.63
CA GLU A 19 0.62 2.01 -13.64
C GLU A 19 2.02 1.40 -13.85
N LEU A 20 2.52 0.59 -12.90
CA LEU A 20 3.84 -0.02 -13.00
C LEU A 20 3.94 -1.08 -14.10
N GLU A 21 2.84 -1.74 -14.44
CA GLU A 21 2.79 -2.80 -15.44
C GLU A 21 1.48 -2.69 -16.22
N THR A 22 1.55 -2.37 -17.52
CA THR A 22 0.35 -2.16 -18.37
C THR A 22 -0.62 -3.34 -18.36
N SER A 23 -0.10 -4.56 -18.21
CA SER A 23 -0.89 -5.80 -18.10
C SER A 23 -1.77 -5.89 -16.85
N TRP A 24 -1.55 -5.06 -15.85
CA TRP A 24 -2.35 -5.03 -14.61
C TRP A 24 -3.58 -4.12 -14.69
N GLU A 25 -3.80 -3.36 -15.77
CA GLU A 25 -4.93 -2.42 -15.88
C GLU A 25 -6.28 -3.03 -15.48
N LYS A 26 -6.52 -4.29 -15.84
CA LYS A 26 -7.76 -5.01 -15.51
C LYS A 26 -7.95 -5.30 -14.02
N ALA A 27 -6.86 -5.35 -13.25
CA ALA A 27 -6.88 -5.57 -11.80
C ALA A 27 -7.31 -4.33 -11.01
N PHE A 28 -7.29 -3.14 -11.63
CA PHE A 28 -7.64 -1.90 -10.95
C PHE A 28 -9.01 -1.97 -10.29
N LYS A 29 -10.03 -2.40 -11.03
CA LYS A 29 -11.41 -2.45 -10.52
C LYS A 29 -11.55 -3.35 -9.29
N GLU A 30 -10.89 -4.50 -9.29
CA GLU A 30 -10.96 -5.46 -8.19
C GLU A 30 -10.23 -4.95 -6.94
N LEU A 31 -8.99 -4.45 -7.11
CA LEU A 31 -8.23 -3.87 -6.00
C LEU A 31 -8.92 -2.62 -5.44
N ASN A 32 -9.53 -1.80 -6.30
CA ASN A 32 -10.26 -0.60 -5.86
C ASN A 32 -11.51 -0.96 -5.07
N ALA A 33 -12.28 -1.94 -5.53
CA ALA A 33 -13.43 -2.45 -4.78
C ALA A 33 -13.02 -2.99 -3.40
N ILE A 34 -11.86 -3.64 -3.29
CA ILE A 34 -11.29 -4.03 -2.00
C ILE A 34 -10.97 -2.79 -1.18
N ARG A 35 -10.23 -1.80 -1.69
CA ARG A 35 -9.89 -0.59 -0.92
C ARG A 35 -11.14 0.15 -0.43
N ASP A 36 -12.18 0.24 -1.25
CA ASP A 36 -13.44 0.92 -0.95
C ASP A 36 -14.27 0.19 0.11
N SER A 37 -14.03 -1.11 0.35
CA SER A 37 -14.72 -1.86 1.41
C SER A 37 -14.15 -1.62 2.81
N PHE A 38 -13.11 -0.78 2.95
CA PHE A 38 -12.48 -0.44 4.22
C PHE A 38 -12.42 1.07 4.42
N SER A 39 -12.41 1.49 5.69
CA SER A 39 -12.30 2.89 6.07
C SER A 39 -10.95 3.51 5.65
N SER A 40 -9.86 2.76 5.76
CA SER A 40 -8.51 3.19 5.35
C SER A 40 -7.67 2.02 4.82
N PRO A 41 -6.55 2.29 4.13
CA PRO A 41 -5.63 1.23 3.70
C PRO A 41 -5.11 0.40 4.88
N GLU A 42 -4.99 1.02 6.06
CA GLU A 42 -4.53 0.35 7.28
C GLU A 42 -5.53 -0.71 7.77
N HIS A 43 -6.81 -0.61 7.43
CA HIS A 43 -7.82 -1.58 7.87
C HIS A 43 -7.88 -2.84 6.99
N ILE A 44 -7.16 -2.88 5.86
CA ILE A 44 -7.17 -4.02 4.93
C ILE A 44 -6.31 -5.14 5.55
N ASN A 45 -6.80 -5.83 6.58
CA ASN A 45 -6.05 -6.93 7.24
C ASN A 45 -6.96 -7.91 8.00
N ASP A 46 -7.94 -8.51 7.30
CA ASP A 46 -8.96 -9.38 7.93
C ASP A 46 -8.53 -10.84 8.19
N GLY A 47 -7.24 -11.15 8.15
CA GLY A 47 -6.74 -12.50 8.44
C GLY A 47 -5.78 -13.07 7.40
N TYR A 48 -5.40 -14.33 7.56
CA TYR A 48 -4.28 -14.93 6.83
C TYR A 48 -4.45 -14.96 5.30
N GLU A 49 -5.65 -15.29 4.82
CA GLU A 49 -5.94 -15.38 3.38
C GLU A 49 -6.33 -14.03 2.77
N THR A 50 -6.73 -13.06 3.60
CA THR A 50 -7.29 -11.76 3.20
C THR A 50 -6.37 -10.59 3.57
N LYS A 51 -5.16 -10.87 4.06
CA LYS A 51 -4.11 -9.88 4.28
C LYS A 51 -3.66 -9.21 2.99
N PRO A 52 -3.06 -8.01 3.05
CA PRO A 52 -2.68 -7.24 1.86
C PRO A 52 -1.84 -8.02 0.85
N SER A 53 -0.80 -8.73 1.32
CA SER A 53 0.09 -9.46 0.43
C SER A 53 -0.62 -10.61 -0.30
N ALA A 54 -1.57 -11.29 0.35
CA ALA A 54 -2.34 -12.37 -0.27
C ALA A 54 -3.24 -11.83 -1.38
N ARG A 55 -3.94 -10.70 -1.14
CA ARG A 55 -4.78 -10.03 -2.14
C ARG A 55 -3.97 -9.57 -3.35
N ILE A 56 -2.85 -8.88 -3.12
CA ILE A 56 -1.99 -8.40 -4.21
C ILE A 56 -1.42 -9.56 -5.01
N ASN A 57 -0.88 -10.60 -4.37
CA ASN A 57 -0.32 -11.76 -5.08
C ASN A 57 -1.39 -12.55 -5.84
N GLY A 58 -2.60 -12.65 -5.28
CA GLY A 58 -3.73 -13.34 -5.90
C GLY A 58 -4.24 -12.63 -7.15
N ILE A 59 -4.24 -11.30 -7.16
CA ILE A 59 -4.80 -10.51 -8.27
C ILE A 59 -3.72 -10.19 -9.32
N LEU A 60 -2.51 -9.81 -8.89
CA LEU A 60 -1.43 -9.38 -9.78
C LEU A 60 -0.51 -10.54 -10.15
N GLN A 61 -0.95 -11.35 -11.12
CA GLN A 61 -0.25 -12.59 -11.51
C GLN A 61 0.57 -12.51 -12.80
N LYS A 62 0.27 -11.56 -13.69
CA LYS A 62 0.88 -11.48 -15.04
C LYS A 62 1.29 -10.03 -15.37
N PRO A 63 2.56 -9.64 -15.15
CA PRO A 63 3.57 -10.41 -14.42
C PRO A 63 3.20 -10.53 -12.93
N SER A 64 3.77 -11.52 -12.23
CA SER A 64 3.47 -11.68 -10.80
C SER A 64 4.05 -10.53 -10.00
N TYR A 65 3.34 -10.10 -8.97
CA TYR A 65 3.83 -9.07 -8.05
C TYR A 65 5.19 -9.47 -7.44
N ARG A 66 6.12 -8.52 -7.40
CA ARG A 66 7.47 -8.68 -6.86
C ARG A 66 7.66 -7.65 -5.77
N LYS A 67 7.57 -8.09 -4.51
CA LYS A 67 7.60 -7.26 -3.31
C LYS A 67 8.67 -6.16 -3.34
N ILE A 68 9.92 -6.53 -3.60
CA ILE A 68 11.03 -5.56 -3.59
C ILE A 68 10.92 -4.55 -4.74
N ARG A 69 10.72 -5.01 -5.98
CA ARG A 69 10.70 -4.13 -7.16
C ARG A 69 9.42 -3.30 -7.23
N HIS A 70 8.27 -3.97 -7.28
CA HIS A 70 6.97 -3.31 -7.50
C HIS A 70 6.54 -2.54 -6.25
N GLY A 71 6.70 -3.13 -5.06
CA GLY A 71 6.32 -2.48 -3.81
C GLY A 71 7.10 -1.18 -3.55
N SER A 72 8.43 -1.21 -3.68
CA SER A 72 9.25 -0.01 -3.45
C SER A 72 8.97 1.08 -4.47
N LEU A 73 8.76 0.73 -5.75
CA LEU A 73 8.47 1.68 -6.81
C LEU A 73 7.07 2.29 -6.66
N ALA A 74 6.08 1.49 -6.30
CA ALA A 74 4.73 1.96 -6.02
C ALA A 74 4.73 2.95 -4.86
N ILE A 75 5.32 2.60 -3.70
CA ILE A 75 5.40 3.52 -2.55
C ILE A 75 6.12 4.83 -2.91
N LYS A 76 7.20 4.75 -3.69
CA LYS A 76 7.88 5.95 -4.19
C LYS A 76 6.95 6.83 -5.01
N ASN A 77 6.14 6.23 -5.88
CA ASN A 77 5.21 6.95 -6.76
C ASN A 77 3.98 7.48 -6.01
N ILE A 78 3.52 6.78 -4.98
CA ILE A 78 2.43 7.22 -4.08
C ILE A 78 2.86 8.47 -3.32
N GLY A 79 4.11 8.47 -2.84
CA GLY A 79 4.69 9.63 -2.16
C GLY A 79 4.31 9.71 -0.68
N ILE A 80 5.15 10.39 0.08
CA ILE A 80 5.03 10.46 1.54
C ILE A 80 3.77 11.22 2.00
N ASP A 81 3.40 12.27 1.28
CA ASP A 81 2.26 13.12 1.66
C ASP A 81 0.95 12.33 1.58
N ASN A 82 0.74 11.59 0.50
CA ASN A 82 -0.46 10.76 0.30
C ASN A 82 -0.51 9.60 1.31
N LEU A 83 0.64 8.99 1.63
CA LEU A 83 0.74 7.98 2.68
C LEU A 83 0.35 8.56 4.05
N CYS A 84 0.86 9.74 4.41
CA CYS A 84 0.53 10.39 5.67
C CYS A 84 -0.93 10.86 5.75
N GLU A 85 -1.53 11.25 4.62
CA GLU A 85 -2.94 11.65 4.54
C GLU A 85 -3.88 10.46 4.76
N GLN A 86 -3.58 9.31 4.15
CA GLN A 86 -4.49 8.16 4.13
C GLN A 86 -4.22 7.14 5.25
N CYS A 87 -3.00 7.10 5.80
CA CYS A 87 -2.58 6.11 6.80
C CYS A 87 -2.15 6.79 8.09
N THR A 88 -3.09 6.93 9.04
CA THR A 88 -2.87 7.66 10.31
C THR A 88 -1.73 7.07 11.14
N HIS A 89 -1.66 5.74 11.30
CA HIS A 89 -0.61 5.13 12.11
C HIS A 89 0.77 5.21 11.46
N PHE A 90 0.83 5.16 10.13
CA PHE A 90 2.03 5.46 9.37
C PHE A 90 2.47 6.92 9.55
N ALA A 91 1.54 7.88 9.46
CA ALA A 91 1.83 9.31 9.66
C ALA A 91 2.41 9.59 11.05
N GLU A 92 1.77 9.07 12.10
CA GLU A 92 2.26 9.17 13.49
C GLU A 92 3.69 8.64 13.63
N TRP A 93 3.95 7.46 13.06
CA TRP A 93 5.29 6.86 13.07
C TRP A 93 6.31 7.72 12.32
N TYR A 94 5.95 8.19 11.12
CA TYR A 94 6.81 9.03 10.29
C TYR A 94 7.16 10.35 10.98
N HIS A 95 6.17 11.04 11.58
CA HIS A 95 6.41 12.28 12.30
C HIS A 95 7.28 12.07 13.54
N LYS A 96 7.07 10.97 14.28
CA LYS A 96 7.93 10.61 15.41
C LYS A 96 9.39 10.40 14.99
N LEU A 97 9.63 9.76 13.84
CA LEU A 97 10.97 9.58 13.30
C LEU A 97 11.62 10.92 12.88
N ASN A 98 10.85 11.83 12.29
CA ASN A 98 11.38 13.14 11.90
C ASN A 98 11.68 14.03 13.10
N GLN A 99 10.90 13.94 14.18
CA GLN A 99 11.19 14.66 15.42
C GLN A 99 12.51 14.22 16.06
N ILE A 100 12.86 12.93 15.97
CA ILE A 100 14.15 12.40 16.46
C ILE A 100 15.32 12.96 15.64
N ARG A 101 15.11 13.24 14.34
CA ARG A 101 16.16 13.75 13.44
C ARG A 101 16.46 15.24 13.60
N CYS A 102 15.61 16.01 14.27
CA CYS A 102 15.84 17.44 14.55
C CYS A 102 16.52 17.71 15.91
N SER A 103 16.94 16.67 16.63
CA SER A 103 17.78 16.79 17.82
C SER A 103 19.26 16.80 17.42
N ALA A 104 19.74 17.91 16.88
CA ALA A 104 21.15 18.19 16.61
C ALA A 104 21.53 19.55 17.18
#